data_AF-A0A167SJS4-F1
#
_entry.id   AF-A0A167SJS4-F1
#
_cell.length_a   1.000
_cell.length_b   1.000
_cell.length_c   1.000
_cell.angle_alpha   90.00
_cell.angle_beta   90.00
_cell.angle_gamma   90.00
#
_symmetry.space_group_name_H-M   'P 1'
#
loop_
_entity.id
_entity.type
_entity.pdbx_description
1 polymer ?
#
loop_
_entity_poly.entity_id
_entity_poly.type
_entity_poly.pdbx_seq_one_letter_code
_entity_poly.pdbx_strand_id
1 'polypeptide(L)'
;MATNGQQHVNGAAHGPTPPPPPPPPPPVVPSIRSRLRPADPDAVQDLLCVGFGPASLAIAVALHDALAAGTLADPPRVLFVEKQAQFAWHAGMLLPGAKMQISFLKDLATLRDPRSPFTFLHYLHQHGRLVEFINLSTFLPARAEYEDYLRWCARAFADAVVYGREVVRVEADDGPGAAETTTAVTTFRVVARQHDGQTTHTYRARNVLLAYAHRVPSLLRDAGAPYRVAVVGAGQSAAEIFHSLHGLYPQARTYLVMRSAFLRPSDDSPFVNSIFNPAYIDALYPRPARARKSLLADARPTNYGVVRLELIEALYERMYHQRRVLGADERAWPHRILGGRRIVSVEPDPVAGGDGLRLVVAPDEEEEDGGAPATPSQSPPAAAVEELDVDLIIAATGYRRDTHVALLQGLWPLLPQKASSSSSAAAAAAAADAASTHSGDVDNSHEDDGDGLGTWEVVQSAEAAVVSSPCASQQQQPASTASPLSTHPGGDDSILRPAPSTAAATTTKILAVARDYHVEFAPGRVAPGSGIWLQGCCEGTHGLSDTLLSVLATRSGEIVASIFGAGQAAS
;
A
#
# COMPACT_ATOMS: atom_id res chain seq x y z
N MET A 1 31.71 -69.35 -46.65
CA MET A 1 30.78 -69.37 -47.81
C MET A 1 29.57 -68.54 -47.44
N ALA A 2 29.11 -67.70 -48.36
CA ALA A 2 28.05 -66.70 -48.15
C ALA A 2 26.78 -67.29 -47.51
N THR A 3 26.23 -66.61 -46.50
CA THR A 3 24.86 -66.84 -46.03
C THR A 3 24.21 -65.49 -45.78
N ASN A 4 23.50 -65.01 -46.80
CA ASN A 4 22.54 -63.92 -46.70
C ASN A 4 21.22 -64.54 -46.22
N GLY A 5 20.80 -64.24 -44.99
CA GLY A 5 19.56 -64.74 -44.41
C GLY A 5 18.82 -63.59 -43.73
N GLN A 6 17.71 -63.18 -44.34
CA GLN A 6 16.71 -62.27 -43.79
C GLN A 6 16.38 -62.60 -42.33
N GLN A 7 16.47 -61.62 -41.44
CA GLN A 7 15.83 -61.67 -40.12
C GLN A 7 14.80 -60.55 -39.98
N HIS A 8 13.64 -60.97 -39.51
CA HIS A 8 12.44 -60.22 -39.20
C HIS A 8 12.71 -59.05 -38.25
N VAL A 9 12.18 -57.88 -38.57
CA VAL A 9 12.11 -56.74 -37.65
C VAL A 9 10.91 -56.95 -36.74
N ASN A 10 11.17 -57.40 -35.51
CA ASN A 10 10.14 -57.45 -34.45
C ASN A 10 9.90 -56.03 -33.93
N GLY A 11 8.64 -55.58 -34.02
CA GLY A 11 8.17 -54.38 -33.35
C GLY A 11 8.12 -54.59 -31.84
N ALA A 12 8.95 -53.85 -31.11
CA ALA A 12 8.83 -53.68 -29.67
C ALA A 12 8.20 -52.31 -29.40
N ALA A 13 7.02 -52.32 -28.78
CA ALA A 13 6.32 -51.13 -28.33
C ALA A 13 7.17 -50.36 -27.30
N HIS A 14 7.49 -49.09 -27.60
CA HIS A 14 8.09 -48.18 -26.65
C HIS A 14 7.05 -47.82 -25.57
N GLY A 15 7.27 -48.32 -24.35
CA GLY A 15 6.55 -47.85 -23.17
C GLY A 15 6.90 -46.38 -22.85
N PRO A 16 6.03 -45.67 -22.09
CA PRO A 16 6.25 -44.28 -21.75
C PRO A 16 7.54 -44.12 -20.92
N THR A 17 8.41 -43.21 -21.36
CA THR A 17 9.61 -42.80 -20.62
C THR A 17 9.24 -42.29 -19.22
N PRO A 18 9.92 -42.73 -18.15
CA PRO A 18 9.65 -42.24 -16.81
C PRO A 18 9.95 -40.73 -16.72
N PRO A 19 9.19 -39.99 -15.88
CA PRO A 19 9.43 -38.58 -15.67
C PRO A 19 10.86 -38.35 -15.13
N PRO A 20 11.49 -37.22 -15.46
CA PRO A 20 12.81 -36.88 -14.95
C PRO A 20 12.79 -36.85 -13.41
N PRO A 21 13.88 -37.24 -12.75
CA PRO A 21 13.98 -37.15 -11.30
C PRO A 21 13.78 -35.71 -10.84
N PRO A 22 13.18 -35.48 -9.65
CA PRO A 22 13.04 -34.14 -9.11
C PRO A 22 14.42 -33.48 -8.97
N PRO A 23 14.52 -32.15 -9.14
CA PRO A 23 15.78 -31.43 -8.96
C PRO A 23 16.32 -31.68 -7.55
N PRO A 24 17.66 -31.76 -7.37
CA PRO A 24 18.24 -31.88 -6.04
C PRO A 24 17.77 -30.74 -5.15
N PRO A 25 17.58 -30.97 -3.83
CA PRO A 25 17.25 -29.90 -2.91
C PRO A 25 18.31 -28.80 -3.03
N PRO A 26 17.91 -27.51 -2.99
CA PRO A 26 18.86 -26.41 -3.10
C PRO A 26 19.94 -26.56 -2.01
N PRO A 27 21.20 -26.22 -2.32
CA PRO A 27 22.26 -26.25 -1.32
C PRO A 27 21.82 -25.44 -0.09
N VAL A 28 22.13 -25.93 1.11
CA VAL A 28 21.89 -25.21 2.35
C VAL A 28 22.82 -24.00 2.36
N VAL A 29 22.33 -22.87 1.85
CA VAL A 29 23.07 -21.61 1.84
C VAL A 29 23.27 -21.20 3.30
N PRO A 30 24.50 -20.88 3.73
CA PRO A 30 24.74 -20.42 5.09
C PRO A 30 23.84 -19.23 5.41
N SER A 31 22.94 -19.39 6.37
CA SER A 31 22.10 -18.29 6.83
C SER A 31 22.95 -17.33 7.65
N ILE A 32 22.89 -16.03 7.33
CA ILE A 32 23.44 -14.99 8.18
C ILE A 32 22.85 -15.16 9.58
N ARG A 33 23.69 -15.29 10.61
CA ARG A 33 23.21 -15.32 11.99
C ARG A 33 22.90 -13.90 12.44
N SER A 34 21.64 -13.64 12.78
CA SER A 34 21.24 -12.34 13.33
C SER A 34 21.98 -12.02 14.63
N ARG A 35 22.25 -10.73 14.84
CA ARG A 35 22.77 -10.17 16.09
C ARG A 35 21.67 -9.68 17.03
N LEU A 36 20.41 -9.71 16.59
CA LEU A 36 19.25 -9.41 17.43
C LEU A 36 19.03 -10.54 18.43
N ARG A 37 18.55 -10.21 19.62
CA ARG A 37 18.13 -11.21 20.60
C ARG A 37 16.76 -11.78 20.18
N PRO A 38 16.52 -13.10 20.39
CA PRO A 38 15.17 -13.65 20.29
C PRO A 38 14.19 -12.84 21.13
N ALA A 39 13.03 -12.54 20.55
CA ALA A 39 12.01 -11.77 21.25
C ALA A 39 11.18 -12.71 22.13
N ASP A 40 11.18 -12.49 23.44
CA ASP A 40 10.14 -13.02 24.33
C ASP A 40 8.88 -12.16 24.11
N PRO A 41 7.82 -12.66 23.46
CA PRO A 41 6.66 -11.84 23.10
C PRO A 41 5.89 -11.30 24.30
N ASP A 42 6.03 -11.91 25.48
CA ASP A 42 5.35 -11.52 26.71
C ASP A 42 6.10 -10.39 27.46
N ALA A 43 7.37 -10.16 27.11
CA ALA A 43 8.16 -9.05 27.65
C ALA A 43 7.77 -7.71 27.02
N VAL A 44 8.07 -6.60 27.72
CA VAL A 44 7.99 -5.26 27.14
C VAL A 44 9.11 -5.08 26.12
N GLN A 45 8.79 -4.92 24.85
CA GLN A 45 9.77 -4.73 23.78
C GLN A 45 10.33 -3.31 23.79
N ASP A 46 11.59 -3.15 23.37
CA ASP A 46 12.18 -1.84 23.15
C ASP A 46 11.72 -1.27 21.79
N LEU A 47 11.46 -2.15 20.82
CA LEU A 47 10.80 -1.83 19.54
C LEU A 47 9.87 -2.96 19.10
N LEU A 48 8.65 -2.62 18.69
CA LEU A 48 7.74 -3.53 17.99
C LEU A 48 7.42 -2.98 16.59
N CYS A 49 7.69 -3.77 15.57
CA CYS A 49 7.39 -3.44 14.19
C CYS A 49 6.13 -4.19 13.73
N VAL A 50 5.13 -3.43 13.29
CA VAL A 50 3.90 -3.95 12.68
C VAL A 50 4.14 -4.13 11.19
N GLY A 51 4.02 -5.38 10.74
CA GLY A 51 4.36 -5.84 9.40
C GLY A 51 5.84 -6.22 9.27
N PHE A 52 6.12 -7.25 8.47
CA PHE A 52 7.47 -7.72 8.16
C PHE A 52 7.70 -7.80 6.64
N GLY A 53 7.30 -6.73 5.94
CA GLY A 53 7.69 -6.48 4.55
C GLY A 53 9.08 -5.82 4.43
N PRO A 54 9.49 -5.35 3.23
CA PRO A 54 10.81 -4.78 2.99
C PRO A 54 11.19 -3.63 3.92
N ALA A 55 10.22 -2.78 4.29
CA ALA A 55 10.42 -1.64 5.19
C ALA A 55 10.93 -2.08 6.59
N SER A 56 10.18 -2.95 7.28
CA SER A 56 10.59 -3.49 8.58
C SER A 56 11.78 -4.44 8.49
N LEU A 57 11.93 -5.17 7.37
CA LEU A 57 13.11 -5.99 7.13
C LEU A 57 14.38 -5.14 7.02
N ALA A 58 14.32 -3.98 6.35
CA ALA A 58 15.44 -3.03 6.31
C ALA A 58 15.82 -2.52 7.71
N ILE A 59 14.85 -2.32 8.61
CA ILE A 59 15.12 -1.98 10.02
C ILE A 59 15.86 -3.12 10.74
N ALA A 60 15.44 -4.37 10.55
CA ALA A 60 16.15 -5.52 11.11
C ALA A 60 17.61 -5.59 10.62
N VAL A 61 17.83 -5.34 9.33
CA VAL A 61 19.16 -5.27 8.70
C VAL A 61 19.98 -4.10 9.25
N ALA A 62 19.39 -2.91 9.39
CA ALA A 62 20.08 -1.74 9.94
C ALA A 62 20.48 -1.93 11.41
N LEU A 63 19.62 -2.56 12.23
CA LEU A 63 19.95 -2.92 13.61
C LEU A 63 21.08 -3.95 13.68
N HIS A 64 21.04 -4.97 12.83
CA HIS A 64 22.13 -5.95 12.74
C HIS A 64 23.47 -5.26 12.45
N ASP A 65 23.50 -4.40 11.44
CA ASP A 65 24.71 -3.71 11.01
C ASP A 65 25.20 -2.71 12.08
N ALA A 66 24.29 -2.02 12.77
CA ALA A 66 24.64 -1.12 13.88
C ALA A 66 25.30 -1.88 15.05
N LEU A 67 24.77 -3.05 15.40
CA LEU A 67 25.38 -3.94 16.40
C LEU A 67 26.73 -4.51 15.92
N ALA A 68 26.87 -4.80 14.63
CA ALA A 68 28.13 -5.25 14.06
C ALA A 68 29.21 -4.17 14.07
N ALA A 69 28.82 -2.92 13.80
CA ALA A 69 29.69 -1.75 13.81
C ALA A 69 30.00 -1.22 15.23
N GLY A 70 29.26 -1.67 16.25
CA GLY A 70 29.39 -1.17 17.62
C GLY A 70 28.80 0.23 17.83
N THR A 71 28.00 0.74 16.89
CA THR A 71 27.27 2.01 17.06
C THR A 71 26.07 1.87 17.98
N LEU A 72 25.58 0.63 18.16
CA LEU A 72 24.60 0.26 19.17
C LEU A 72 25.27 -0.66 20.19
N ALA A 73 25.35 -0.21 21.45
CA ALA A 73 26.13 -0.88 22.50
C ALA A 73 25.50 -2.21 22.94
N ASP A 74 24.18 -2.21 23.17
CA ASP A 74 23.43 -3.39 23.59
C ASP A 74 22.35 -3.75 22.57
N PRO A 75 22.15 -5.05 22.28
CA PRO A 75 21.08 -5.48 21.39
C PRO A 75 19.70 -5.22 22.02
N PRO A 76 18.85 -4.39 21.39
CA PRO A 76 17.51 -4.10 21.89
C PRO A 76 16.60 -5.32 21.76
N ARG A 77 15.54 -5.36 22.56
CA ARG A 77 14.45 -6.34 22.41
C ARG A 77 13.52 -5.88 21.30
N VAL A 78 13.52 -6.60 20.18
CA VAL A 78 12.81 -6.21 18.97
C VAL A 78 11.90 -7.34 18.52
N LEU A 79 10.62 -7.03 18.34
CA LEU A 79 9.61 -7.98 17.86
C LEU A 79 8.98 -7.47 16.55
N PHE A 80 8.87 -8.34 15.55
CA PHE A 80 8.15 -8.06 14.31
C PHE A 80 6.86 -8.88 14.28
N VAL A 81 5.73 -8.27 13.93
CA VAL A 81 4.42 -8.93 13.89
C VAL A 81 3.85 -8.87 12.47
N GLU A 82 3.73 -10.00 11.78
CA GLU A 82 3.32 -10.07 10.37
C GLU A 82 2.05 -10.88 10.17
N LYS A 83 1.12 -10.37 9.35
CA LYS A 83 -0.17 -11.01 9.08
C LYS A 83 -0.06 -12.24 8.19
N GLN A 84 0.88 -12.27 7.26
CA GLN A 84 1.16 -13.41 6.41
C GLN A 84 1.75 -14.57 7.23
N ALA A 85 1.52 -15.81 6.80
CA ALA A 85 2.03 -16.99 7.48
C ALA A 85 3.56 -17.18 7.34
N GLN A 86 4.17 -16.50 6.38
CA GLN A 86 5.60 -16.49 6.10
C GLN A 86 5.97 -15.20 5.36
N PHE A 87 7.26 -14.92 5.22
CA PHE A 87 7.72 -13.80 4.40
C PHE A 87 7.33 -14.00 2.93
N ALA A 88 6.65 -13.00 2.38
CA ALA A 88 6.30 -12.92 0.97
C ALA A 88 6.14 -11.45 0.57
N TRP A 89 6.82 -11.04 -0.51
CA TRP A 89 6.73 -9.69 -1.05
C TRP A 89 5.92 -9.68 -2.34
N HIS A 90 4.77 -8.99 -2.31
CA HIS A 90 3.82 -8.91 -3.43
C HIS A 90 3.53 -10.26 -4.10
N ALA A 91 3.29 -11.33 -3.31
CA ALA A 91 3.16 -12.69 -3.84
C ALA A 91 2.13 -12.84 -4.99
N GLY A 92 1.04 -12.06 -4.96
CA GLY A 92 0.02 -12.08 -6.02
C GLY A 92 0.39 -11.31 -7.31
N MET A 93 1.56 -10.66 -7.35
CA MET A 93 2.11 -9.94 -8.51
C MET A 93 3.49 -10.46 -8.93
N LEU A 94 3.88 -11.66 -8.49
CA LEU A 94 5.07 -12.36 -9.00
C LEU A 94 4.77 -13.00 -10.36
N LEU A 95 4.43 -12.15 -11.33
CA LEU A 95 4.09 -12.57 -12.68
C LEU A 95 5.34 -13.07 -13.44
N PRO A 96 5.21 -14.10 -14.29
CA PRO A 96 6.32 -14.58 -15.11
C PRO A 96 6.93 -13.45 -15.95
N GLY A 97 8.26 -13.32 -15.93
CA GLY A 97 8.98 -12.28 -16.68
C GLY A 97 8.97 -10.89 -16.06
N ALA A 98 8.22 -10.66 -14.96
CA ALA A 98 8.23 -9.37 -14.27
C ALA A 98 9.62 -9.04 -13.72
N LYS A 99 10.09 -7.82 -13.98
CA LYS A 99 11.38 -7.30 -13.50
C LYS A 99 11.19 -6.27 -12.41
N MET A 100 12.27 -6.01 -11.67
CA MET A 100 12.37 -4.86 -10.79
C MET A 100 12.36 -3.57 -11.62
N GLN A 101 11.73 -2.53 -11.09
CA GLN A 101 11.72 -1.19 -11.70
C GLN A 101 12.77 -0.26 -11.08
N ILE A 102 13.70 -0.83 -10.31
CA ILE A 102 14.71 -0.12 -9.55
C ILE A 102 16.02 -0.91 -9.63
N SER A 103 17.14 -0.19 -9.66
CA SER A 103 18.47 -0.82 -9.63
C SER A 103 18.63 -1.69 -8.39
N PHE A 104 19.21 -2.88 -8.55
CA PHE A 104 19.52 -3.77 -7.42
C PHE A 104 20.45 -3.14 -6.39
N LEU A 105 21.20 -2.08 -6.74
CA LEU A 105 22.03 -1.33 -5.79
C LEU A 105 21.22 -0.55 -4.76
N LYS A 106 19.93 -0.31 -5.03
CA LYS A 106 18.97 0.21 -4.06
C LYS A 106 18.32 -0.95 -3.28
N ASP A 107 19.17 -1.87 -2.80
CA ASP A 107 18.76 -2.97 -1.92
C ASP A 107 18.57 -2.52 -0.46
N LEU A 108 18.45 -3.47 0.47
CA LEU A 108 18.18 -3.17 1.88
C LEU A 108 19.38 -2.60 2.64
N ALA A 109 20.58 -2.55 2.05
CA ALA A 109 21.80 -2.21 2.78
C ALA A 109 22.81 -1.35 2.01
N THR A 110 23.01 -1.58 0.71
CA THR A 110 24.11 -1.04 -0.10
C THR A 110 24.25 0.49 0.01
N LEU A 111 23.15 1.24 -0.06
CA LEU A 111 23.20 2.71 0.05
C LEU A 111 23.53 3.23 1.47
N ARG A 112 23.42 2.38 2.49
CA ARG A 112 23.80 2.70 3.87
C ARG A 112 25.20 2.20 4.19
N ASP A 113 25.50 0.93 3.90
CA ASP A 113 26.84 0.35 4.02
C ASP A 113 27.01 -0.79 2.98
N PRO A 114 27.79 -0.59 1.90
CA PRO A 114 28.07 -1.62 0.90
C PRO A 114 28.79 -2.87 1.45
N ARG A 115 29.33 -2.83 2.67
CA ARG A 115 30.01 -3.96 3.31
C ARG A 115 29.05 -4.88 4.05
N SER A 116 27.77 -4.50 4.18
CA SER A 116 26.76 -5.30 4.86
C SER A 116 26.66 -6.71 4.24
N PRO A 117 26.50 -7.77 5.04
CA PRO A 117 26.25 -9.11 4.50
C PRO A 117 24.89 -9.21 3.82
N PHE A 118 23.99 -8.23 4.00
CA PHE A 118 22.65 -8.21 3.43
C PHE A 118 22.55 -7.49 2.07
N THR A 119 23.67 -7.18 1.41
CA THR A 119 23.62 -6.64 0.04
C THR A 119 23.17 -7.71 -0.97
N PHE A 120 22.53 -7.28 -2.06
CA PHE A 120 22.09 -8.16 -3.15
C PHE A 120 23.28 -8.86 -3.81
N LEU A 121 24.43 -8.19 -3.92
CA LEU A 121 25.66 -8.79 -4.43
C LEU A 121 26.20 -9.88 -3.51
N HIS A 122 26.16 -9.68 -2.18
CA HIS A 122 26.55 -10.73 -1.23
C HIS A 122 25.60 -11.93 -1.31
N TYR A 123 24.29 -11.69 -1.44
CA TYR A 123 23.30 -12.73 -1.71
C TYR A 123 23.65 -13.56 -2.95
N LEU A 124 23.91 -12.92 -4.09
CA LEU A 124 24.30 -13.62 -5.33
C LEU A 124 25.58 -14.44 -5.14
N HIS A 125 26.55 -13.91 -4.40
CA HIS A 125 27.80 -14.61 -4.10
C HIS A 125 27.55 -15.86 -3.25
N GLN A 126 26.73 -15.76 -2.18
CA GLN A 126 26.37 -16.89 -1.32
C GLN A 126 25.61 -18.00 -2.06
N HIS A 127 24.89 -17.65 -3.12
CA HIS A 127 24.15 -18.60 -3.95
C HIS A 127 24.95 -19.11 -5.15
N GLY A 128 26.21 -18.71 -5.30
CA GLY A 128 27.06 -19.12 -6.42
C GLY A 128 26.54 -18.66 -7.79
N ARG A 129 25.83 -17.52 -7.84
CA ARG A 129 25.18 -16.97 -9.04
C ARG A 129 25.73 -15.61 -9.47
N LEU A 130 26.74 -15.10 -8.79
CA LEU A 130 27.26 -13.75 -9.03
C LEU A 130 27.82 -13.58 -10.44
N VAL A 131 28.58 -14.55 -10.94
CA VAL A 131 29.19 -14.47 -12.28
C VAL A 131 28.12 -14.51 -13.36
N GLU A 132 27.14 -15.40 -13.21
CA GLU A 132 26.00 -15.54 -14.12
C GLU A 132 25.15 -14.27 -14.14
N PHE A 133 24.92 -13.66 -12.97
CA PHE A 133 24.17 -12.39 -12.89
C PHE A 133 24.93 -11.23 -13.53
N ILE A 134 26.26 -11.15 -13.34
CA ILE A 134 27.10 -10.15 -14.03
C ILE A 134 26.96 -10.30 -15.55
N ASN A 135 26.94 -11.52 -16.07
CA ASN A 135 26.81 -11.79 -17.49
C ASN A 135 25.45 -11.34 -18.07
N LEU A 136 24.39 -11.24 -17.25
CA LEU A 136 23.10 -10.68 -17.68
C LEU A 136 23.20 -9.18 -18.02
N SER A 137 24.25 -8.48 -17.57
CA SER A 137 24.48 -7.05 -17.82
C SER A 137 23.25 -6.19 -17.52
N THR A 138 22.55 -6.50 -16.42
CA THR A 138 21.30 -5.83 -16.04
C THR A 138 21.37 -5.27 -14.63
N PHE A 139 20.74 -4.11 -14.42
CA PHE A 139 20.49 -3.56 -13.09
C PHE A 139 19.13 -3.98 -12.51
N LEU A 140 18.29 -4.64 -13.31
CA LEU A 140 16.88 -4.89 -13.02
C LEU A 140 16.64 -6.40 -12.92
N PRO A 141 16.93 -7.02 -11.75
CA PRO A 141 16.72 -8.45 -11.56
C PRO A 141 15.26 -8.82 -11.76
N ALA A 142 15.00 -10.12 -11.98
CA ALA A 142 13.63 -10.63 -11.98
C ALA A 142 12.98 -10.39 -10.62
N ARG A 143 11.69 -10.02 -10.57
CA ARG A 143 10.97 -9.78 -9.32
C ARG A 143 10.98 -11.01 -8.41
N ALA A 144 10.92 -12.21 -8.99
CA ALA A 144 11.04 -13.47 -8.27
C ALA A 144 12.42 -13.67 -7.62
N GLU A 145 13.51 -13.27 -8.30
CA GLU A 145 14.87 -13.35 -7.74
C GLU A 145 15.07 -12.32 -6.62
N TYR A 146 14.51 -11.11 -6.78
CA TYR A 146 14.57 -10.09 -5.75
C TYR A 146 13.72 -10.46 -4.52
N GLU A 147 12.54 -11.06 -4.74
CA GLU A 147 11.73 -11.60 -3.65
C GLU A 147 12.45 -12.73 -2.89
N ASP A 148 13.19 -13.59 -3.61
CA ASP A 148 14.01 -14.62 -2.98
C ASP A 148 15.18 -14.03 -2.18
N TYR A 149 15.83 -12.97 -2.69
CA TYR A 149 16.80 -12.17 -1.91
C TYR A 149 16.18 -11.64 -0.62
N LEU A 150 15.00 -11.01 -0.69
CA LEU A 150 14.33 -10.48 0.50
C LEU A 150 13.95 -11.60 1.47
N ARG A 151 13.48 -12.74 0.97
CA ARG A 151 13.20 -13.93 1.79
C ARG A 151 14.48 -14.46 2.45
N TRP A 152 15.59 -14.51 1.74
CA TRP A 152 16.88 -14.92 2.27
C TRP A 152 17.35 -14.00 3.40
N CYS A 153 17.22 -12.68 3.23
CA CYS A 153 17.46 -11.70 4.30
C CYS A 153 16.52 -11.94 5.50
N ALA A 154 15.22 -12.15 5.26
CA ALA A 154 14.21 -12.37 6.30
C ALA A 154 14.47 -13.60 7.16
N ARG A 155 15.02 -14.68 6.58
CA ARG A 155 15.38 -15.91 7.31
C ARG A 155 16.39 -15.67 8.43
N ALA A 156 17.29 -14.69 8.29
CA ALA A 156 18.25 -14.35 9.33
C ALA A 156 17.58 -13.90 10.63
N PHE A 157 16.36 -13.36 10.55
CA PHE A 157 15.63 -12.74 11.66
C PHE A 157 14.43 -13.56 12.14
N ALA A 158 14.33 -14.84 11.77
CA ALA A 158 13.17 -15.68 12.09
C ALA A 158 12.81 -15.69 13.59
N ASP A 159 13.80 -15.66 14.48
CA ASP A 159 13.62 -15.68 15.94
C ASP A 159 13.09 -14.37 16.54
N ALA A 160 13.01 -13.30 15.73
CA ALA A 160 12.46 -12.00 16.13
C ALA A 160 11.08 -11.73 15.52
N VAL A 161 10.51 -12.66 14.74
CA VAL A 161 9.30 -12.44 13.95
C VAL A 161 8.20 -13.41 14.35
N VAL A 162 6.99 -12.89 14.56
CA VAL A 162 5.77 -13.68 14.74
C VAL A 162 4.85 -13.49 13.53
N TYR A 163 4.74 -14.55 12.73
CA TYR A 163 3.87 -14.61 11.54
C TYR A 163 2.43 -15.01 11.89
N GLY A 164 1.49 -14.80 10.94
CA GLY A 164 0.08 -15.16 11.08
C GLY A 164 -0.72 -14.26 12.05
N ARG A 165 -0.22 -13.03 12.31
CA ARG A 165 -0.77 -12.07 13.27
C ARG A 165 -1.08 -10.75 12.59
N GLU A 166 -2.35 -10.40 12.49
CA GLU A 166 -2.80 -9.11 11.98
C GLU A 166 -2.96 -8.11 13.13
N VAL A 167 -2.12 -7.08 13.18
CA VAL A 167 -2.32 -5.98 14.14
C VAL A 167 -3.59 -5.21 13.75
N VAL A 168 -4.48 -5.02 14.72
CA VAL A 168 -5.80 -4.39 14.51
C VAL A 168 -5.93 -3.04 15.20
N ARG A 169 -5.13 -2.74 16.23
CA ARG A 169 -5.06 -1.42 16.89
C ARG A 169 -3.84 -1.27 17.79
N VAL A 170 -3.47 -0.02 18.05
CA VAL A 170 -2.44 0.40 19.00
C VAL A 170 -3.05 1.37 20.01
N GLU A 171 -2.76 1.15 21.30
CA GLU A 171 -3.34 1.90 22.41
C GLU A 171 -2.24 2.34 23.39
N ALA A 172 -2.51 3.42 24.13
CA ALA A 172 -1.65 3.83 25.24
C ALA A 172 -1.71 2.76 26.35
N ASP A 173 -0.56 2.44 26.93
CA ASP A 173 -0.48 1.48 28.02
C ASP A 173 -0.48 2.19 29.37
N ASP A 174 -1.64 2.68 29.80
CA ASP A 174 -1.73 3.49 31.02
C ASP A 174 -1.56 2.66 32.33
N GLY A 175 -1.24 1.37 32.23
CA GLY A 175 -1.23 0.45 33.36
C GLY A 175 -2.65 0.18 33.92
N PRO A 176 -2.81 -0.82 34.81
CA PRO A 176 -4.09 -1.06 35.46
C PRO A 176 -4.40 0.06 36.47
N GLY A 177 -5.40 0.89 36.17
CA GLY A 177 -5.96 1.88 37.11
C GLY A 177 -5.84 3.37 36.73
N ALA A 178 -5.27 3.70 35.57
CA ALA A 178 -5.11 5.09 35.13
C ALA A 178 -6.36 5.62 34.40
N ALA A 179 -7.49 5.66 35.10
CA ALA A 179 -8.48 6.68 34.80
C ALA A 179 -7.94 7.99 35.42
N GLU A 180 -7.61 8.99 34.60
CA GLU A 180 -7.24 10.35 35.02
C GLU A 180 -5.82 10.57 35.61
N THR A 181 -4.75 10.09 34.94
CA THR A 181 -3.39 10.51 35.33
C THR A 181 -2.66 11.28 34.23
N THR A 182 -2.06 12.40 34.64
CA THR A 182 -1.24 13.34 33.87
C THR A 182 0.15 12.81 33.52
N THR A 183 0.42 11.52 33.77
CA THR A 183 1.72 10.88 33.55
C THR A 183 1.92 10.54 32.08
N ALA A 184 3.10 10.87 31.55
CA ALA A 184 3.47 10.60 30.18
C ALA A 184 3.48 9.09 29.86
N VAL A 185 2.95 8.70 28.70
CA VAL A 185 2.91 7.31 28.23
C VAL A 185 4.34 6.81 27.98
N THR A 186 4.71 5.69 28.61
CA THR A 186 6.05 5.07 28.49
C THR A 186 6.03 3.75 27.71
N THR A 187 4.85 3.22 27.39
CA THR A 187 4.66 1.94 26.72
C THR A 187 3.33 1.98 25.98
N PHE A 188 3.22 1.23 24.88
CA PHE A 188 2.03 1.07 24.07
C PHE A 188 1.60 -0.39 24.05
N ARG A 189 0.29 -0.63 24.02
CA ARG A 189 -0.30 -1.95 23.78
C ARG A 189 -0.61 -2.11 22.31
N VAL A 190 -0.09 -3.16 21.70
CA VAL A 190 -0.35 -3.53 20.30
C VAL A 190 -1.21 -4.78 20.29
N VAL A 191 -2.44 -4.65 19.81
CA VAL A 191 -3.41 -5.74 19.76
C VAL A 191 -3.37 -6.38 18.37
N ALA A 192 -3.10 -7.69 18.32
CA ALA A 192 -3.08 -8.47 17.09
C ALA A 192 -4.08 -9.62 17.13
N ARG A 193 -4.71 -9.88 16.00
CA ARG A 193 -5.64 -10.98 15.76
C ARG A 193 -4.94 -12.09 14.99
N GLN A 194 -5.09 -13.33 15.43
CA GLN A 194 -4.61 -14.51 14.71
C GLN A 194 -5.41 -14.70 13.41
N HIS A 195 -4.83 -15.42 12.44
CA HIS A 195 -5.53 -15.81 11.21
C HIS A 195 -6.80 -16.67 11.44
N ASP A 196 -7.02 -17.21 12.66
CA ASP A 196 -8.28 -17.87 13.04
C ASP A 196 -9.46 -16.90 13.24
N GLY A 197 -9.18 -15.59 13.29
CA GLY A 197 -10.17 -14.52 13.47
C GLY A 197 -10.72 -14.36 14.88
N GLN A 198 -10.41 -15.26 15.81
CA GLN A 198 -10.99 -15.29 17.17
C GLN A 198 -9.95 -14.99 18.25
N THR A 199 -8.71 -15.46 18.09
CA THR A 199 -7.67 -15.35 19.11
C THR A 199 -6.97 -14.00 19.00
N THR A 200 -6.98 -13.22 20.07
CA THR A 200 -6.24 -11.95 20.18
C THR A 200 -5.01 -12.09 21.06
N HIS A 201 -3.95 -11.38 20.70
CA HIS A 201 -2.68 -11.31 21.39
C HIS A 201 -2.39 -9.85 21.67
N THR A 202 -1.85 -9.54 22.84
CA THR A 202 -1.49 -8.17 23.23
C THR A 202 -0.01 -8.13 23.52
N TYR A 203 0.72 -7.31 22.77
CA TYR A 203 2.13 -7.06 22.97
C TYR A 203 2.33 -5.69 23.61
N ARG A 204 3.39 -5.53 24.40
CA ARG A 204 3.76 -4.26 25.03
C ARG A 204 5.09 -3.78 24.45
N ALA A 205 5.17 -2.51 24.04
CA ALA A 205 6.41 -1.95 23.47
C ALA A 205 6.61 -0.48 23.82
N ARG A 206 7.86 -0.04 24.01
CA ARG A 206 8.20 1.39 24.20
C ARG A 206 8.06 2.17 22.88
N ASN A 207 8.46 1.55 21.78
CA ASN A 207 8.45 2.14 20.45
C ASN A 207 7.69 1.24 19.48
N VAL A 208 6.80 1.80 18.66
CA VAL A 208 6.06 1.04 17.64
C VAL A 208 6.33 1.62 16.24
N LEU A 209 6.70 0.77 15.29
CA LEU A 209 6.87 1.14 13.89
C LEU A 209 5.77 0.48 13.03
N LEU A 210 5.10 1.24 12.17
CA LEU A 210 4.03 0.74 11.28
C LEU A 210 4.51 0.65 9.82
N ALA A 211 4.43 -0.56 9.21
CA ALA A 211 4.69 -0.80 7.79
C ALA A 211 3.67 -1.81 7.19
N TYR A 212 2.94 -1.44 6.14
CA TYR A 212 1.85 -2.27 5.58
C TYR A 212 2.10 -2.75 4.15
N ALA A 213 1.68 -4.00 3.85
CA ALA A 213 1.72 -4.59 2.52
C ALA A 213 0.39 -5.25 2.14
N HIS A 214 0.03 -5.18 0.85
CA HIS A 214 -1.22 -5.72 0.31
C HIS A 214 -1.02 -7.11 -0.32
N ARG A 215 -2.06 -7.97 -0.21
CA ARG A 215 -2.14 -9.27 -0.90
C ARG A 215 -3.05 -9.12 -2.13
N VAL A 216 -2.73 -9.85 -3.19
CA VAL A 216 -3.66 -10.13 -4.30
C VAL A 216 -3.96 -11.64 -4.30
N PRO A 217 -5.22 -12.08 -4.32
CA PRO A 217 -5.58 -13.51 -4.38
C PRO A 217 -5.32 -14.13 -5.77
N SER A 218 -5.04 -15.43 -5.83
CA SER A 218 -5.09 -16.22 -7.06
C SER A 218 -6.54 -16.59 -7.39
N LEU A 219 -7.01 -16.32 -8.62
CA LEU A 219 -8.44 -16.33 -8.95
C LEU A 219 -8.89 -17.38 -9.99
N LEU A 220 -8.01 -17.89 -10.85
CA LEU A 220 -8.42 -18.81 -11.94
C LEU A 220 -7.70 -20.16 -11.83
N ARG A 221 -8.44 -21.26 -12.02
CA ARG A 221 -8.01 -22.63 -11.74
C ARG A 221 -7.65 -23.46 -12.98
N ASP A 222 -8.29 -23.20 -14.11
CA ASP A 222 -8.10 -23.98 -15.35
C ASP A 222 -7.39 -23.15 -16.43
N ALA A 223 -6.12 -23.43 -16.68
CA ALA A 223 -5.33 -22.72 -17.69
C ALA A 223 -5.83 -22.90 -19.14
N GLY A 224 -6.60 -23.96 -19.41
CA GLY A 224 -7.11 -24.28 -20.75
C GLY A 224 -8.46 -23.66 -21.09
N ALA A 225 -9.16 -23.10 -20.10
CA ALA A 225 -10.50 -22.57 -20.29
C ALA A 225 -10.48 -21.23 -21.07
N PRO A 226 -11.48 -20.98 -21.95
CA PRO A 226 -11.56 -19.76 -22.74
C PRO A 226 -12.14 -18.58 -21.92
N TYR A 227 -11.46 -18.21 -20.84
CA TYR A 227 -11.93 -17.14 -19.95
C TYR A 227 -12.02 -15.78 -20.63
N ARG A 228 -12.94 -14.95 -20.18
CA ARG A 228 -13.08 -13.54 -20.56
C ARG A 228 -12.67 -12.68 -19.37
N VAL A 229 -11.55 -11.98 -19.46
CA VAL A 229 -10.96 -11.27 -18.32
C VAL A 229 -10.81 -9.79 -18.64
N ALA A 230 -11.45 -8.93 -17.85
CA ALA A 230 -11.20 -7.49 -17.88
C ALA A 230 -10.15 -7.11 -16.83
N VAL A 231 -9.17 -6.29 -17.23
CA VAL A 231 -8.18 -5.67 -16.36
C VAL A 231 -8.44 -4.18 -16.38
N VAL A 232 -8.62 -3.58 -15.20
CA VAL A 232 -8.96 -2.16 -15.05
C VAL A 232 -7.75 -1.39 -14.53
N GLY A 233 -7.33 -0.37 -15.28
CA GLY A 233 -6.23 0.52 -14.92
C GLY A 233 -5.22 0.73 -16.05
N ALA A 234 -4.34 1.72 -15.89
CA ALA A 234 -3.33 2.11 -16.88
C ALA A 234 -1.89 2.09 -16.36
N GLY A 235 -1.69 1.72 -15.08
CA GLY A 235 -0.36 1.65 -14.47
C GLY A 235 0.35 0.32 -14.72
N GLN A 236 1.61 0.23 -14.28
CA GLN A 236 2.45 -0.96 -14.43
C GLN A 236 1.74 -2.28 -14.09
N SER A 237 1.05 -2.35 -12.95
CA SER A 237 0.35 -3.57 -12.53
C SER A 237 -0.69 -4.03 -13.57
N ALA A 238 -1.50 -3.09 -14.09
CA ALA A 238 -2.51 -3.39 -15.09
C ALA A 238 -1.86 -3.92 -16.38
N ALA A 239 -0.81 -3.25 -16.84
CA ALA A 239 -0.06 -3.65 -18.03
C ALA A 239 0.61 -5.03 -17.89
N GLU A 240 1.24 -5.31 -16.75
CA GLU A 240 1.88 -6.61 -16.49
C GLU A 240 0.85 -7.74 -16.41
N ILE A 241 -0.26 -7.53 -15.70
CA ILE A 241 -1.34 -8.53 -15.60
C ILE A 241 -1.89 -8.80 -17.00
N PHE A 242 -2.26 -7.76 -17.74
CA PHE A 242 -2.79 -7.90 -19.09
C PHE A 242 -1.80 -8.60 -20.03
N HIS A 243 -0.51 -8.26 -19.96
CA HIS A 243 0.54 -8.90 -20.74
C HIS A 243 0.67 -10.41 -20.41
N SER A 244 0.62 -10.75 -19.13
CA SER A 244 0.84 -12.09 -18.59
C SER A 244 -0.34 -13.03 -18.84
N LEU A 245 -1.58 -12.52 -18.84
CA LEU A 245 -2.79 -13.32 -19.03
C LEU A 245 -2.76 -14.14 -20.31
N HIS A 246 -2.19 -13.62 -21.40
CA HIS A 246 -2.04 -14.36 -22.66
C HIS A 246 -1.17 -15.61 -22.52
N GLY A 247 -0.06 -15.52 -21.77
CA GLY A 247 0.83 -16.66 -21.56
C GLY A 247 0.26 -17.67 -20.56
N LEU A 248 -0.48 -17.20 -19.56
CA LEU A 248 -1.09 -18.04 -18.53
C LEU A 248 -2.38 -18.74 -19.01
N TYR A 249 -3.16 -18.07 -19.86
CA TYR A 249 -4.44 -18.54 -20.38
C TYR A 249 -4.49 -18.31 -21.90
N PRO A 250 -3.90 -19.20 -22.72
CA PRO A 250 -3.77 -18.99 -24.17
C PRO A 250 -5.09 -18.88 -24.92
N GLN A 251 -6.18 -19.42 -24.37
CA GLN A 251 -7.53 -19.37 -24.95
C GLN A 251 -8.36 -18.18 -24.41
N ALA A 252 -7.82 -17.37 -23.49
CA ALA A 252 -8.56 -16.29 -22.88
C ALA A 252 -8.72 -15.10 -23.82
N ARG A 253 -9.89 -14.46 -23.73
CA ARG A 253 -10.14 -13.12 -24.26
C ARG A 253 -9.88 -12.10 -23.16
N THR A 254 -9.09 -11.07 -23.46
CA THR A 254 -8.71 -10.09 -22.44
C THR A 254 -8.99 -8.66 -22.89
N TYR A 255 -9.44 -7.85 -21.94
CA TYR A 255 -9.75 -6.44 -22.15
C TYR A 255 -8.97 -5.61 -21.14
N LEU A 256 -8.14 -4.67 -21.60
CA LEU A 256 -7.55 -3.64 -20.75
C LEU A 256 -8.42 -2.40 -20.83
N VAL A 257 -9.13 -2.07 -19.74
CA VAL A 257 -10.03 -0.91 -19.67
C VAL A 257 -9.32 0.20 -18.90
N MET A 258 -9.13 1.35 -19.55
CA MET A 258 -8.42 2.47 -18.97
C MET A 258 -9.10 3.81 -19.28
N ARG A 259 -9.19 4.65 -18.25
CA ARG A 259 -9.68 6.04 -18.36
C ARG A 259 -8.75 6.88 -19.22
N SER A 260 -7.43 6.73 -19.05
CA SER A 260 -6.46 7.40 -19.91
C SER A 260 -6.61 6.96 -21.37
N ALA A 261 -6.45 7.89 -22.31
CA ALA A 261 -6.48 7.55 -23.74
C ALA A 261 -5.31 6.63 -24.15
N PHE A 262 -4.17 6.74 -23.47
CA PHE A 262 -2.94 6.03 -23.81
C PHE A 262 -2.23 5.51 -22.55
N LEU A 263 -1.41 4.47 -22.72
CA LEU A 263 -0.39 4.08 -21.74
C LEU A 263 0.77 5.06 -21.82
N ARG A 264 1.24 5.56 -20.67
CA ARG A 264 2.32 6.54 -20.60
C ARG A 264 3.60 5.89 -20.08
N PRO A 265 4.77 6.19 -20.69
CA PRO A 265 6.04 5.66 -20.20
C PRO A 265 6.36 6.25 -18.82
N SER A 266 6.96 5.45 -17.95
CA SER A 266 7.54 5.93 -16.70
C SER A 266 8.79 6.77 -16.99
N ASP A 267 8.89 7.96 -16.41
CA ASP A 267 10.11 8.77 -16.52
C ASP A 267 11.19 8.26 -15.55
N ASP A 268 12.24 7.65 -16.11
CA ASP A 268 13.42 7.18 -15.39
C ASP A 268 14.68 7.99 -15.73
N SER A 269 14.51 9.19 -16.29
CA SER A 269 15.62 10.06 -16.66
C SER A 269 16.43 10.49 -15.42
N PRO A 270 17.78 10.61 -15.50
CA PRO A 270 18.61 10.78 -14.30
C PRO A 270 18.32 12.02 -13.45
N PHE A 271 17.97 13.14 -14.08
CA PHE A 271 17.63 14.38 -13.37
C PHE A 271 16.32 14.25 -12.60
N VAL A 272 15.28 13.72 -13.25
CA VAL A 272 13.97 13.52 -12.61
C VAL A 272 14.08 12.46 -11.52
N ASN A 273 14.77 11.35 -11.79
CA ASN A 273 14.97 10.25 -10.86
C ASN A 273 15.79 10.63 -9.60
N SER A 274 16.44 11.80 -9.60
CA SER A 274 17.13 12.34 -8.41
C SER A 274 16.16 12.69 -7.27
N ILE A 275 14.85 12.82 -7.55
CA ILE A 275 13.81 12.93 -6.51
C ILE A 275 13.79 11.73 -5.55
N PHE A 276 14.30 10.57 -6.00
CA PHE A 276 14.37 9.35 -5.21
C PHE A 276 15.70 9.17 -4.45
N ASN A 277 16.57 10.18 -4.45
CA ASN A 277 17.80 10.15 -3.67
C ASN A 277 17.47 10.30 -2.18
N PRO A 278 18.10 9.53 -1.28
CA PRO A 278 17.85 9.66 0.16
C PRO A 278 18.00 11.10 0.68
N ALA A 279 19.03 11.82 0.25
CA ALA A 279 19.28 13.21 0.65
C ALA A 279 18.23 14.22 0.14
N TYR A 280 17.40 13.85 -0.83
CA TYR A 280 16.36 14.75 -1.35
C TYR A 280 15.28 15.04 -0.30
N ILE A 281 15.06 14.10 0.62
CA ILE A 281 14.07 14.22 1.71
C ILE A 281 14.39 15.45 2.57
N ASP A 282 15.66 15.75 2.82
CA ASP A 282 16.09 16.91 3.62
C ASP A 282 15.77 18.25 2.92
N ALA A 283 15.76 18.27 1.58
CA ALA A 283 15.40 19.45 0.80
C ALA A 283 13.88 19.57 0.57
N LEU A 284 13.14 18.46 0.67
CA LEU A 284 11.70 18.40 0.44
C LEU A 284 10.90 18.66 1.73
N TYR A 285 11.26 17.98 2.82
CA TYR A 285 10.49 17.96 4.07
C TYR A 285 10.22 19.37 4.63
N PRO A 286 11.20 20.30 4.70
CA PRO A 286 11.00 21.64 5.24
C PRO A 286 10.15 22.57 4.36
N ARG A 287 9.80 22.16 3.12
CA ARG A 287 9.04 23.01 2.22
C ARG A 287 7.59 23.17 2.71
N PRO A 288 6.94 24.31 2.42
CA PRO A 288 5.51 24.48 2.69
C PRO A 288 4.67 23.39 2.02
N ALA A 289 3.56 23.01 2.66
CA ALA A 289 2.66 21.95 2.19
C ALA A 289 2.24 22.12 0.72
N ARG A 290 1.90 23.35 0.31
CA ARG A 290 1.55 23.68 -1.09
C ARG A 290 2.70 23.40 -2.07
N ALA A 291 3.93 23.75 -1.70
CA ALA A 291 5.11 23.52 -2.53
C ALA A 291 5.44 22.02 -2.64
N ARG A 292 5.25 21.24 -1.57
CA ARG A 292 5.37 19.77 -1.63
C ARG A 292 4.32 19.18 -2.57
N LYS A 293 3.05 19.59 -2.42
CA LYS A 293 1.94 19.11 -3.28
C LYS A 293 2.21 19.37 -4.76
N SER A 294 2.63 20.58 -5.11
CA SER A 294 2.98 20.94 -6.49
C SER A 294 4.10 20.05 -7.04
N LEU A 295 5.17 19.86 -6.26
CA LEU A 295 6.32 19.06 -6.69
C LEU A 295 5.97 17.57 -6.89
N LEU A 296 5.14 17.02 -6.01
CA LEU A 296 4.68 15.63 -6.13
C LEU A 296 3.73 15.44 -7.31
N ALA A 297 2.92 16.45 -7.65
CA ALA A 297 2.11 16.44 -8.85
C ALA A 297 2.98 16.41 -10.12
N ASP A 298 3.99 17.28 -10.20
CA ASP A 298 4.92 17.33 -11.34
C ASP A 298 5.71 16.03 -11.51
N ALA A 299 6.12 15.41 -10.40
CA ALA A 299 6.89 14.17 -10.41
C ALA A 299 6.04 12.90 -10.51
N ARG A 300 4.69 13.01 -10.52
CA ARG A 300 3.76 11.87 -10.58
C ARG A 300 4.07 10.87 -11.72
N PRO A 301 4.47 11.28 -12.95
CA PRO A 301 4.80 10.37 -14.05
C PRO A 301 6.03 9.48 -13.84
N THR A 302 6.77 9.65 -12.74
CA THR A 302 7.88 8.76 -12.39
C THR A 302 7.42 7.43 -11.79
N ASN A 303 6.21 7.40 -11.21
CA ASN A 303 5.75 6.27 -10.39
C ASN A 303 4.27 5.90 -10.58
N TYR A 304 3.39 6.89 -10.77
CA TYR A 304 1.94 6.68 -10.77
C TYR A 304 1.33 6.79 -12.17
N GLY A 305 0.45 5.86 -12.51
CA GLY A 305 -0.28 5.87 -13.78
C GLY A 305 0.60 5.68 -15.03
N VAL A 306 1.79 5.09 -14.84
CA VAL A 306 2.79 4.90 -15.88
C VAL A 306 3.26 3.45 -15.98
N VAL A 307 3.85 3.11 -17.12
CA VAL A 307 4.33 1.76 -17.46
C VAL A 307 5.75 1.86 -18.01
N ARG A 308 6.60 0.87 -17.76
CA ARG A 308 7.94 0.80 -18.38
C ARG A 308 7.84 0.78 -19.90
N LEU A 309 8.67 1.59 -20.58
CA LEU A 309 8.64 1.74 -22.05
C LEU A 309 8.73 0.39 -22.77
N GLU A 310 9.66 -0.48 -22.38
CA GLU A 310 9.83 -1.82 -22.95
C GLU A 310 8.53 -2.66 -22.92
N LEU A 311 7.72 -2.53 -21.86
CA LEU A 311 6.44 -3.24 -21.75
C LEU A 311 5.36 -2.61 -22.62
N ILE A 312 5.35 -1.28 -22.76
CA ILE A 312 4.46 -0.57 -23.69
C ILE A 312 4.76 -1.04 -25.12
N GLU A 313 6.02 -1.09 -25.51
CA GLU A 313 6.46 -1.56 -26.83
C GLU A 313 6.04 -3.01 -27.07
N ALA A 314 6.27 -3.91 -26.11
CA ALA A 314 5.85 -5.32 -26.21
C ALA A 314 4.32 -5.47 -26.34
N LEU A 315 3.53 -4.65 -25.65
CA LEU A 315 2.07 -4.63 -25.80
C LEU A 315 1.67 -4.10 -27.18
N TYR A 316 2.32 -3.05 -27.67
CA TYR A 316 2.04 -2.47 -28.98
C TYR A 316 2.36 -3.44 -30.12
N GLU A 317 3.51 -4.12 -30.07
CA GLU A 317 3.88 -5.17 -31.02
C GLU A 317 2.83 -6.29 -31.08
N ARG A 318 2.26 -6.67 -29.92
CA ARG A 318 1.18 -7.65 -29.87
C ARG A 318 -0.08 -7.14 -30.57
N MET A 319 -0.48 -5.89 -30.32
CA MET A 319 -1.64 -5.29 -31.01
C MET A 319 -1.41 -5.24 -32.53
N TYR A 320 -0.19 -4.86 -32.96
CA TYR A 320 0.19 -4.87 -34.37
C TYR A 320 0.12 -6.27 -34.99
N HIS A 321 0.58 -7.31 -34.26
CA HIS A 321 0.48 -8.69 -34.72
C HIS A 321 -0.98 -9.13 -34.91
N GLN A 322 -1.88 -8.80 -33.98
CA GLN A 322 -3.31 -9.08 -34.14
C GLN A 322 -3.88 -8.36 -35.36
N ARG A 323 -3.55 -7.09 -35.57
CA ARG A 323 -3.97 -6.34 -36.77
C ARG A 323 -3.51 -7.00 -38.06
N ARG A 324 -2.25 -7.46 -38.10
CA ARG A 324 -1.65 -8.10 -39.27
C ARG A 324 -2.31 -9.45 -39.62
N VAL A 325 -2.73 -10.22 -38.60
CA VAL A 325 -3.25 -11.58 -38.78
C VAL A 325 -4.78 -11.64 -38.84
N LEU A 326 -5.47 -10.82 -38.05
CA LEU A 326 -6.93 -10.84 -37.88
C LEU A 326 -7.65 -9.70 -38.61
N GLY A 327 -6.90 -8.72 -39.13
CA GLY A 327 -7.44 -7.57 -39.85
C GLY A 327 -7.68 -6.34 -38.95
N ALA A 328 -8.28 -5.30 -39.53
CA ALA A 328 -8.42 -3.99 -38.91
C ALA A 328 -9.58 -3.89 -37.89
N ASP A 329 -10.49 -4.86 -37.85
CA ASP A 329 -11.60 -4.86 -36.88
C ASP A 329 -11.11 -5.38 -35.52
N GLU A 330 -10.88 -4.45 -34.59
CA GLU A 330 -10.40 -4.78 -33.24
C GLU A 330 -11.38 -5.62 -32.43
N ARG A 331 -12.68 -5.64 -32.78
CA ARG A 331 -13.67 -6.48 -32.07
C ARG A 331 -13.45 -7.97 -32.29
N ALA A 332 -12.77 -8.34 -33.38
CA ALA A 332 -12.37 -9.72 -33.66
C ALA A 332 -11.11 -10.14 -32.88
N TRP A 333 -10.39 -9.20 -32.25
CA TRP A 333 -9.13 -9.50 -31.58
C TRP A 333 -9.37 -10.17 -30.22
N PRO A 334 -8.58 -11.19 -29.86
CA PRO A 334 -8.68 -11.84 -28.55
C PRO A 334 -8.24 -10.92 -27.42
N HIS A 335 -7.31 -10.00 -27.66
CA HIS A 335 -6.82 -9.06 -26.66
C HIS A 335 -7.05 -7.63 -27.13
N ARG A 336 -7.77 -6.83 -26.33
CA ARG A 336 -8.17 -5.46 -26.69
C ARG A 336 -7.73 -4.47 -25.61
N ILE A 337 -7.27 -3.30 -26.03
CA ILE A 337 -6.96 -2.17 -25.15
C ILE A 337 -7.99 -1.08 -25.43
N LEU A 338 -8.79 -0.76 -24.42
CA LEU A 338 -9.92 0.18 -24.49
C LEU A 338 -9.53 1.45 -23.72
N GLY A 339 -8.84 2.36 -24.42
CA GLY A 339 -8.43 3.66 -23.90
C GLY A 339 -9.53 4.71 -23.95
N GLY A 340 -9.49 5.67 -23.02
CA GLY A 340 -10.52 6.72 -22.94
C GLY A 340 -11.88 6.16 -22.54
N ARG A 341 -11.90 5.17 -21.63
CA ARG A 341 -13.11 4.46 -21.22
C ARG A 341 -13.25 4.42 -19.70
N ARG A 342 -14.45 4.74 -19.22
CA ARG A 342 -14.86 4.54 -17.82
C ARG A 342 -15.86 3.40 -17.71
N ILE A 343 -15.85 2.74 -16.56
CA ILE A 343 -16.84 1.72 -16.22
C ILE A 343 -18.10 2.44 -15.72
N VAL A 344 -19.24 2.12 -16.31
CA VAL A 344 -20.54 2.71 -15.97
C VAL A 344 -21.27 1.81 -14.97
N SER A 345 -21.33 0.51 -15.27
CA SER A 345 -21.95 -0.49 -14.39
C SER A 345 -21.29 -1.86 -14.55
N VAL A 346 -21.47 -2.70 -13.52
CA VAL A 346 -21.15 -4.12 -13.52
C VAL A 346 -22.39 -4.85 -13.03
N GLU A 347 -22.94 -5.70 -13.88
CA GLU A 347 -24.18 -6.43 -13.60
C GLU A 347 -23.95 -7.94 -13.73
N PRO A 348 -24.63 -8.79 -12.96
CA PRO A 348 -24.64 -10.23 -13.22
C PRO A 348 -25.22 -10.49 -14.61
N ASP A 349 -24.61 -11.37 -15.41
CA ASP A 349 -25.11 -11.67 -16.76
C ASP A 349 -26.49 -12.36 -16.69
N PRO A 350 -27.57 -11.75 -17.23
CA PRO A 350 -28.91 -12.32 -17.13
C PRO A 350 -29.14 -13.52 -18.06
N VAL A 351 -28.25 -13.81 -19.01
CA VAL A 351 -28.49 -14.80 -20.09
C VAL A 351 -27.82 -16.16 -19.80
N ALA A 352 -26.86 -16.23 -18.88
CA ALA A 352 -26.20 -17.47 -18.50
C ALA A 352 -26.61 -17.88 -17.09
N GLY A 353 -27.08 -19.11 -16.88
CA GLY A 353 -27.23 -19.71 -15.55
C GLY A 353 -25.90 -19.99 -14.84
N GLY A 354 -24.88 -19.13 -15.00
CA GLY A 354 -23.52 -19.25 -14.45
C GLY A 354 -22.97 -17.91 -13.94
N ASP A 355 -21.81 -17.96 -13.27
CA ASP A 355 -21.17 -16.85 -12.53
C ASP A 355 -20.59 -15.69 -13.40
N GLY A 356 -21.12 -15.45 -14.60
CA GLY A 356 -20.65 -14.41 -15.53
C GLY A 356 -21.08 -12.99 -15.14
N LEU A 357 -20.30 -11.99 -15.55
CA LEU A 357 -20.54 -10.57 -15.33
C LEU A 357 -20.67 -9.83 -16.67
N ARG A 358 -21.55 -8.85 -16.73
CA ARG A 358 -21.64 -7.88 -17.81
C ARG A 358 -21.04 -6.55 -17.37
N LEU A 359 -19.99 -6.14 -18.06
CA LEU A 359 -19.28 -4.89 -17.83
C LEU A 359 -19.68 -3.85 -18.88
N VAL A 360 -20.26 -2.73 -18.45
CA VAL A 360 -20.67 -1.64 -19.34
C VAL A 360 -19.60 -0.55 -19.30
N VAL A 361 -19.02 -0.22 -20.45
CA VAL A 361 -18.01 0.83 -20.59
C VAL A 361 -18.48 1.93 -21.53
N ALA A 362 -18.13 3.18 -21.23
CA ALA A 362 -18.45 4.36 -22.04
C ALA A 362 -17.23 5.27 -22.18
N PRO A 363 -17.21 6.22 -23.14
CA PRO A 363 -16.16 7.22 -23.21
C PRO A 363 -16.01 7.95 -21.88
N ASP A 364 -14.76 8.21 -21.48
CA ASP A 364 -14.46 9.11 -20.39
C ASP A 364 -14.53 10.54 -20.96
N GLU A 365 -15.72 11.15 -20.91
CA GLU A 365 -15.93 12.56 -21.25
C GLU A 365 -15.55 13.38 -20.02
N GLU A 366 -14.47 14.16 -20.11
CA GLU A 366 -14.18 15.21 -19.14
C GLU A 366 -15.30 16.26 -19.20
N GLU A 367 -15.90 16.60 -18.06
CA GLU A 367 -16.81 17.75 -17.98
C GLU A 367 -16.05 18.99 -18.48
N GLU A 368 -16.60 19.70 -19.47
CA GLU A 368 -16.04 20.98 -19.93
C GLU A 368 -15.91 21.93 -18.73
N ASP A 369 -14.65 22.30 -18.44
CA ASP A 369 -14.24 23.17 -17.36
C ASP A 369 -14.97 24.53 -17.46
N GLY A 370 -15.93 24.79 -16.57
CA GLY A 370 -16.62 26.08 -16.44
C GLY A 370 -18.16 26.09 -16.57
N GLY A 371 -18.82 24.96 -16.83
CA GLY A 371 -20.28 24.85 -16.82
C GLY A 371 -20.83 24.43 -15.45
N ALA A 372 -21.96 25.01 -15.00
CA ALA A 372 -22.66 24.62 -13.78
C ALA A 372 -22.85 23.09 -13.69
N PRO A 373 -22.83 22.49 -12.47
CA PRO A 373 -22.83 21.04 -12.30
C PRO A 373 -23.96 20.42 -13.09
N ALA A 374 -23.61 19.60 -14.08
CA ALA A 374 -24.58 18.87 -14.87
C ALA A 374 -25.34 17.94 -13.90
N THR A 375 -26.65 18.11 -13.83
CA THR A 375 -27.52 17.15 -13.17
C THR A 375 -27.17 15.72 -13.63
N PRO A 376 -27.12 14.71 -12.74
CA PRO A 376 -26.60 13.36 -13.02
C PRO A 376 -27.52 12.50 -13.94
N SER A 377 -28.21 13.10 -14.90
CA SER A 377 -29.30 12.47 -15.67
C SER A 377 -29.04 12.24 -17.15
N GLN A 378 -27.89 12.65 -17.70
CA GLN A 378 -27.62 12.37 -19.12
C GLN A 378 -26.85 11.06 -19.25
N SER A 379 -27.61 10.00 -19.56
CA SER A 379 -27.03 8.74 -20.03
C SER A 379 -26.18 9.01 -21.27
N PRO A 380 -24.96 8.44 -21.36
CA PRO A 380 -24.12 8.63 -22.54
C PRO A 380 -24.89 8.20 -23.81
N PRO A 381 -24.64 8.84 -24.97
CA PRO A 381 -25.29 8.46 -26.20
C PRO A 381 -25.11 6.96 -26.45
N ALA A 382 -26.21 6.23 -26.67
CA ALA A 382 -26.24 4.76 -26.71
C ALA A 382 -25.27 4.13 -27.72
N ALA A 383 -24.85 4.87 -28.74
CA ALA A 383 -23.87 4.41 -29.74
C ALA A 383 -22.41 4.38 -29.25
N ALA A 384 -22.09 5.02 -28.12
CA ALA A 384 -20.75 5.09 -27.57
C ALA A 384 -20.50 4.10 -26.42
N VAL A 385 -21.57 3.47 -25.91
CA VAL A 385 -21.52 2.48 -24.83
C VAL A 385 -21.20 1.11 -25.42
N GLU A 386 -20.26 0.40 -24.81
CA GLU A 386 -19.88 -0.97 -25.17
C GLU A 386 -20.13 -1.91 -23.99
N GLU A 387 -20.80 -3.02 -24.25
CA GLU A 387 -21.04 -4.09 -23.27
C GLU A 387 -20.03 -5.21 -23.48
N LEU A 388 -19.38 -5.65 -22.39
CA LEU A 388 -18.39 -6.71 -22.39
C LEU A 388 -18.83 -7.80 -21.40
N ASP A 389 -19.10 -8.99 -21.90
CA ASP A 389 -19.33 -10.14 -21.02
C ASP A 389 -17.97 -10.70 -20.55
N VAL A 390 -17.78 -10.80 -19.24
CA VAL A 390 -16.53 -11.20 -18.59
C VAL A 390 -16.78 -12.20 -17.46
N ASP A 391 -15.83 -13.09 -17.23
CA ASP A 391 -15.86 -14.06 -16.14
C ASP A 391 -15.08 -13.53 -14.91
N LEU A 392 -14.17 -12.58 -15.13
CA LEU A 392 -13.36 -11.97 -14.08
C LEU A 392 -13.02 -10.51 -14.40
N ILE A 393 -13.14 -9.65 -13.39
CA ILE A 393 -12.63 -8.28 -13.41
C ILE A 393 -11.46 -8.19 -12.42
N ILE A 394 -10.29 -7.78 -12.92
CA ILE A 394 -9.10 -7.51 -12.12
C ILE A 394 -8.93 -6.00 -11.99
N ALA A 395 -9.23 -5.45 -10.82
CA ALA A 395 -9.02 -4.04 -10.52
C ALA A 395 -7.56 -3.78 -10.13
N ALA A 396 -6.78 -3.22 -11.05
CA ALA A 396 -5.38 -2.83 -10.84
C ALA A 396 -5.26 -1.30 -10.64
N THR A 397 -6.09 -0.76 -9.75
CA THR A 397 -6.32 0.69 -9.54
C THR A 397 -5.39 1.33 -8.50
N GLY A 398 -4.33 0.64 -8.08
CA GLY A 398 -3.35 1.14 -7.11
C GLY A 398 -3.68 0.78 -5.65
N TYR A 399 -3.13 1.54 -4.72
CA TYR A 399 -3.19 1.25 -3.27
C TYR A 399 -3.44 2.52 -2.46
N ARG A 400 -4.30 2.42 -1.44
CA ARG A 400 -4.45 3.45 -0.39
C ARG A 400 -3.51 3.15 0.77
N ARG A 401 -2.97 4.21 1.39
CA ARG A 401 -1.93 4.13 2.44
C ARG A 401 -2.31 4.85 3.74
N ASP A 402 -3.58 4.77 4.11
CA ASP A 402 -4.19 5.45 5.26
C ASP A 402 -4.55 4.50 6.42
N THR A 403 -4.28 3.19 6.29
CA THR A 403 -4.64 2.18 7.31
C THR A 403 -4.06 2.49 8.69
N HIS A 404 -2.89 3.13 8.74
CA HIS A 404 -2.24 3.55 9.99
C HIS A 404 -3.10 4.53 10.80
N VAL A 405 -3.92 5.37 10.14
CA VAL A 405 -4.83 6.32 10.79
C VAL A 405 -5.85 5.60 11.66
N ALA A 406 -6.44 4.52 11.15
CA ALA A 406 -7.37 3.67 11.89
C ALA A 406 -6.68 2.86 13.00
N LEU A 407 -5.49 2.29 12.72
CA LEU A 407 -4.73 1.53 13.72
C LEU A 407 -4.33 2.39 14.93
N LEU A 408 -4.08 3.68 14.72
CA LEU A 408 -3.66 4.64 15.74
C LEU A 408 -4.82 5.42 16.37
N GLN A 409 -6.07 5.05 16.08
CA GLN A 409 -7.25 5.74 16.61
C GLN A 409 -7.25 5.84 18.15
N GLY A 410 -6.79 4.78 18.83
CA GLY A 410 -6.64 4.77 20.29
C GLY A 410 -5.64 5.79 20.85
N LEU A 411 -4.75 6.34 20.00
CA LEU A 411 -3.75 7.33 20.39
C LEU A 411 -4.13 8.77 20.03
N TRP A 412 -5.24 9.00 19.31
CA TRP A 412 -5.68 10.35 18.94
C TRP A 412 -5.82 11.33 20.11
N PRO A 413 -6.22 10.92 21.33
CA PRO A 413 -6.25 11.81 22.49
C PRO A 413 -4.87 12.42 22.84
N LEU A 414 -3.78 11.74 22.48
CA LEU A 414 -2.41 12.18 22.73
C LEU A 414 -1.89 13.17 21.67
N LEU A 415 -2.59 13.33 20.54
CA LEU A 415 -2.18 14.21 19.45
C LEU A 415 -2.39 15.70 19.79
N PRO A 416 -1.62 16.62 19.18
CA PRO A 416 -1.84 18.06 19.30
C PRO A 416 -3.20 18.47 18.73
N GLN A 417 -3.79 19.52 19.32
CA GLN A 417 -5.01 20.14 18.77
C GLN A 417 -4.64 21.07 17.60
N LYS A 418 -5.48 21.09 16.57
CA LYS A 418 -5.39 22.10 15.52
C LYS A 418 -5.73 23.45 16.14
N ALA A 419 -4.79 24.39 16.11
CA ALA A 419 -5.06 25.75 16.57
C ALA A 419 -6.21 26.33 15.76
N SER A 420 -7.29 26.75 16.42
CA SER A 420 -8.37 27.50 15.75
C SER A 420 -7.77 28.81 15.25
N SER A 421 -7.63 28.97 13.94
CA SER A 421 -7.22 30.26 13.38
C SER A 421 -8.29 31.29 13.76
N SER A 422 -7.96 32.20 14.69
CA SER A 422 -8.76 33.40 14.88
C SER A 422 -8.77 34.17 13.56
N SER A 423 -9.95 34.69 13.20
CA SER A 423 -10.28 35.20 11.86
C SER A 423 -9.48 36.41 11.38
N SER A 424 -8.43 36.84 12.08
CA SER A 424 -7.59 37.98 11.67
C SER A 424 -6.30 37.57 10.95
N ALA A 425 -5.81 36.33 11.08
CA ALA A 425 -4.56 35.89 10.46
C ALA A 425 -4.74 35.42 9.00
N ALA A 426 -5.91 34.85 8.67
CA ALA A 426 -6.22 34.38 7.32
C ALA A 426 -6.31 35.54 6.30
N ALA A 427 -6.74 36.73 6.73
CA ALA A 427 -6.80 37.91 5.87
C ALA A 427 -5.41 38.46 5.50
N ALA A 428 -4.42 38.29 6.37
CA ALA A 428 -3.04 38.74 6.10
C ALA A 428 -2.29 37.80 5.15
N ALA A 429 -2.55 36.49 5.22
CA ALA A 429 -1.96 35.50 4.30
C ALA A 429 -2.56 35.60 2.89
N ALA A 430 -3.86 35.87 2.77
CA ALA A 430 -4.53 36.05 1.48
C ALA A 430 -4.06 37.31 0.73
N ALA A 431 -3.64 38.36 1.45
CA ALA A 431 -3.13 39.60 0.84
C ALA A 431 -1.71 39.47 0.27
N ALA A 432 -0.90 38.52 0.77
CA ALA A 432 0.45 38.27 0.27
C ALA A 432 0.47 37.39 -1.00
N ASP A 433 -0.55 36.53 -1.19
CA ASP A 433 -0.65 35.60 -2.33
C ASP A 433 -1.18 36.28 -3.61
N ALA A 434 -1.72 37.49 -3.52
CA ALA A 434 -2.26 38.25 -4.66
C ALA A 434 -1.19 39.08 -5.42
N ALA A 435 0.07 39.11 -4.96
CA ALA A 435 1.11 39.95 -5.53
C ALA A 435 2.05 39.26 -6.54
N SER A 436 1.83 37.99 -6.89
CA SER A 436 2.62 37.28 -7.91
C SER A 436 1.74 36.61 -8.96
N THR A 437 1.17 37.39 -9.87
CA THR A 437 0.63 36.88 -11.14
C THR A 437 1.75 36.77 -12.17
N HIS A 438 2.23 35.55 -12.39
CA HIS A 438 2.79 35.17 -13.69
C HIS A 438 2.18 33.83 -14.13
N SER A 439 1.72 33.85 -15.37
CA SER A 439 0.91 32.85 -16.06
C SER A 439 1.57 31.47 -16.13
N GLY A 440 0.81 30.46 -15.73
CA GLY A 440 1.06 29.05 -16.03
C GLY A 440 -0.25 28.30 -15.78
N ASP A 441 -0.78 27.69 -16.83
CA ASP A 441 -2.00 26.88 -16.80
C ASP A 441 -1.85 25.77 -15.75
N VAL A 442 -2.69 25.81 -14.71
CA VAL A 442 -2.79 24.78 -13.69
C VAL A 442 -4.02 23.95 -14.02
N ASP A 443 -3.75 22.77 -14.56
CA ASP A 443 -4.70 21.69 -14.78
C ASP A 443 -5.32 21.27 -13.43
N ASN A 444 -6.62 21.46 -13.28
CA ASN A 444 -7.33 21.30 -12.01
C ASN A 444 -8.18 20.03 -12.03
N SER A 445 -7.53 18.87 -12.15
CA SER A 445 -8.21 17.58 -11.98
C SER A 445 -8.51 17.36 -10.48
N HIS A 446 -9.73 17.68 -10.06
CA HIS A 446 -10.28 17.29 -8.76
C HIS A 446 -10.69 15.81 -8.80
N GLU A 447 -9.76 14.93 -8.46
CA GLU A 447 -10.09 13.65 -7.83
C GLU A 447 -9.89 13.82 -6.32
N ASP A 448 -10.84 13.28 -5.55
CA ASP A 448 -10.90 13.27 -4.08
C ASP A 448 -9.75 12.42 -3.50
N ASP A 449 -8.52 12.90 -3.66
CA ASP A 449 -7.30 12.36 -3.10
C ASP A 449 -7.21 12.85 -1.64
N GLY A 450 -7.65 12.00 -0.71
CA GLY A 450 -7.59 12.26 0.72
C GLY A 450 -6.24 12.82 1.16
N ASP A 451 -6.27 14.03 1.72
CA ASP A 451 -5.23 14.77 2.46
C ASP A 451 -3.78 14.32 2.17
N GLY A 452 -3.35 14.38 0.90
CA GLY A 452 -2.02 14.01 0.42
C GLY A 452 -0.84 14.87 0.95
N LEU A 453 -1.00 15.51 2.11
CA LEU A 453 -0.03 16.42 2.72
C LEU A 453 0.82 15.77 3.83
N GLY A 454 0.59 14.49 4.16
CA GLY A 454 1.29 13.77 5.23
C GLY A 454 0.96 14.28 6.63
N THR A 455 -0.19 14.95 6.75
CA THR A 455 -0.83 15.39 7.99
C THR A 455 -2.30 15.01 7.89
N TRP A 456 -2.82 14.28 8.88
CA TRP A 456 -4.21 13.85 8.88
C TRP A 456 -5.00 14.61 9.94
N GLU A 457 -6.11 15.23 9.52
CA GLU A 457 -7.06 15.83 10.44
C GLU A 457 -8.00 14.74 10.95
N VAL A 458 -7.96 14.48 12.25
CA VAL A 458 -8.79 13.47 12.88
C VAL A 458 -9.77 14.13 13.83
N VAL A 459 -11.04 13.77 13.70
CA VAL A 459 -12.14 14.37 14.43
C VAL A 459 -12.46 13.49 15.62
N GLN A 460 -12.36 14.04 16.83
CA GLN A 460 -12.78 13.35 18.05
C GLN A 460 -14.09 13.95 18.56
N SER A 461 -15.14 13.13 18.58
CA SER A 461 -16.40 13.43 19.24
C SER A 461 -16.35 12.94 20.68
N ALA A 462 -16.68 13.78 21.65
CA ALA A 462 -16.83 13.33 23.03
C ALA A 462 -18.13 12.51 23.15
N GLU A 463 -18.03 11.19 23.35
CA GLU A 463 -19.19 10.39 23.76
C GLU A 463 -19.54 10.74 25.20
N ALA A 464 -20.76 11.20 25.43
CA ALA A 464 -21.30 11.34 26.78
C ALA A 464 -21.49 9.94 27.38
N ALA A 465 -20.74 9.63 28.44
CA ALA A 465 -20.92 8.39 29.20
C ALA A 465 -22.35 8.32 29.77
N VAL A 466 -23.08 7.28 29.39
CA VAL A 466 -24.48 7.03 29.74
C VAL A 466 -24.58 6.50 31.18
N VAL A 467 -25.44 7.08 32.02
CA VAL A 467 -25.87 6.44 33.26
C VAL A 467 -27.10 5.58 32.96
N SER A 468 -26.88 4.28 32.79
CA SER A 468 -27.92 3.26 32.76
C SER A 468 -28.32 2.88 34.18
N SER A 469 -29.57 3.13 34.58
CA SER A 469 -30.21 2.52 35.76
C SER A 469 -31.20 1.42 35.31
N PRO A 470 -31.28 0.26 35.99
CA PRO A 470 -32.12 -0.85 35.56
C PRO A 470 -33.50 -0.78 36.22
N CYS A 471 -34.59 -1.02 35.48
CA CYS A 471 -35.81 -1.58 36.07
C CYS A 471 -36.71 -2.22 35.00
N ALA A 472 -37.42 -3.25 35.45
CA ALA A 472 -38.01 -4.32 34.68
C ALA A 472 -39.46 -4.07 34.22
N SER A 473 -39.83 -4.83 33.18
CA SER A 473 -41.12 -5.49 32.93
C SER A 473 -42.42 -4.67 32.80
N GLN A 474 -43.03 -4.79 31.60
CA GLN A 474 -44.44 -5.19 31.28
C GLN A 474 -44.95 -4.36 30.08
N GLN A 475 -45.04 -4.96 28.88
CA GLN A 475 -46.28 -5.51 28.28
C GLN A 475 -47.49 -4.56 28.29
N GLN A 476 -47.80 -3.96 27.13
CA GLN A 476 -49.05 -4.19 26.35
C GLN A 476 -49.18 -3.21 25.16
N GLN A 477 -49.54 -3.76 23.99
CA GLN A 477 -50.03 -3.09 22.78
C GLN A 477 -51.54 -2.72 22.92
N PRO A 478 -52.27 -2.23 21.88
CA PRO A 478 -52.10 -1.01 21.09
C PRO A 478 -53.43 -0.22 20.87
N ALA A 479 -53.34 0.87 20.10
CA ALA A 479 -54.37 1.48 19.22
C ALA A 479 -55.46 2.40 19.81
N SER A 480 -55.57 3.63 19.27
CA SER A 480 -56.71 4.03 18.42
C SER A 480 -56.61 5.48 17.91
N THR A 481 -56.89 5.59 16.61
CA THR A 481 -57.31 6.71 15.75
C THR A 481 -58.17 7.84 16.37
N ALA A 482 -57.93 9.10 15.96
CA ALA A 482 -58.92 9.98 15.29
C ALA A 482 -58.42 11.44 15.09
N SER A 483 -58.80 12.01 13.93
CA SER A 483 -58.55 13.35 13.37
C SER A 483 -59.41 14.48 13.99
N PRO A 484 -59.61 15.68 13.38
CA PRO A 484 -58.67 16.80 13.21
C PRO A 484 -59.27 18.20 13.57
N LEU A 485 -58.48 19.27 13.32
CA LEU A 485 -58.84 20.70 13.10
C LEU A 485 -59.44 21.53 14.26
N SER A 486 -58.80 22.67 14.59
CA SER A 486 -59.35 24.04 14.40
C SER A 486 -58.71 25.10 15.33
N THR A 487 -58.18 26.17 14.70
CA THR A 487 -58.22 27.60 15.08
C THR A 487 -57.76 28.10 16.46
N HIS A 488 -56.68 28.91 16.43
CA HIS A 488 -56.30 30.02 17.34
C HIS A 488 -57.44 31.01 17.66
N PRO A 489 -57.41 31.83 18.76
CA PRO A 489 -56.25 32.67 19.14
C PRO A 489 -55.99 33.00 20.64
N GLY A 490 -54.75 33.45 20.90
CA GLY A 490 -54.44 34.59 21.78
C GLY A 490 -54.47 34.39 23.29
N GLY A 491 -53.30 34.14 23.89
CA GLY A 491 -53.08 34.24 25.34
C GLY A 491 -51.60 33.98 25.67
N ASP A 492 -50.88 35.07 25.94
CA ASP A 492 -49.46 35.12 26.30
C ASP A 492 -49.28 34.54 27.71
N ASP A 493 -48.46 33.50 27.87
CA ASP A 493 -47.91 33.11 29.17
C ASP A 493 -46.55 32.45 29.00
N SER A 494 -45.57 33.06 29.66
CA SER A 494 -44.15 32.77 29.64
C SER A 494 -43.82 31.35 30.12
N ILE A 495 -43.37 30.48 29.22
CA ILE A 495 -42.78 29.19 29.56
C ILE A 495 -41.25 29.27 29.40
N LEU A 496 -40.57 29.08 30.53
CA LEU A 496 -39.15 28.73 30.64
C LEU A 496 -38.80 27.60 29.65
N ARG A 497 -38.08 27.93 28.57
CA ARG A 497 -37.43 26.92 27.73
C ARG A 497 -36.22 26.36 28.47
N PRO A 498 -36.05 25.03 28.56
CA PRO A 498 -34.79 24.44 29.00
C PRO A 498 -33.68 24.84 28.03
N ALA A 499 -32.50 25.14 28.57
CA ALA A 499 -31.32 25.53 27.81
C ALA A 499 -30.98 24.49 26.72
N PRO A 500 -30.47 24.92 25.55
CA PRO A 500 -30.03 23.98 24.54
C PRO A 500 -28.92 23.10 25.11
N SER A 501 -29.11 21.78 24.99
CA SER A 501 -28.08 20.75 25.16
C SER A 501 -26.78 21.26 24.57
N THR A 502 -25.73 21.41 25.39
CA THR A 502 -24.38 21.76 24.94
C THR A 502 -23.96 20.75 23.88
N ALA A 503 -23.87 21.21 22.63
CA ALA A 503 -23.26 20.45 21.56
C ALA A 503 -21.87 20.03 22.03
N ALA A 504 -21.60 18.72 22.05
CA ALA A 504 -20.29 18.20 22.41
C ALA A 504 -19.24 18.89 21.54
N ALA A 505 -18.26 19.54 22.16
CA ALA A 505 -17.23 20.28 21.44
C ALA A 505 -16.37 19.30 20.64
N THR A 506 -16.64 19.20 19.35
CA THR A 506 -15.84 18.44 18.41
C THR A 506 -14.45 19.08 18.31
N THR A 507 -13.41 18.34 18.66
CA THR A 507 -12.03 18.84 18.60
C THR A 507 -11.30 18.17 17.44
N THR A 508 -10.75 18.97 16.53
CA THR A 508 -9.88 18.50 15.45
C THR A 508 -8.46 18.32 15.97
N LYS A 509 -7.91 17.12 15.80
CA LYS A 509 -6.53 16.75 16.13
C LYS A 509 -5.72 16.59 14.84
N ILE A 510 -4.41 16.78 14.94
CA ILE A 510 -3.50 16.63 13.80
C ILE A 510 -2.57 15.46 14.07
N LEU A 511 -2.60 14.45 13.21
CA LEU A 511 -1.55 13.44 13.13
C LEU A 511 -0.47 13.98 12.19
N ALA A 512 0.63 14.47 12.76
CA ALA A 512 1.79 14.97 12.02
C ALA A 512 2.99 14.05 12.23
N VAL A 513 3.91 14.05 11.26
CA VAL A 513 5.09 13.17 11.25
C VAL A 513 6.32 14.04 11.05
N ALA A 514 7.26 13.94 11.99
CA ALA A 514 8.55 14.59 11.95
C ALA A 514 9.46 14.03 10.83
N ARG A 515 10.57 14.72 10.52
CA ARG A 515 11.54 14.31 9.48
C ARG A 515 12.15 12.94 9.73
N ASP A 516 12.33 12.57 10.99
CA ASP A 516 12.84 11.28 11.41
C ASP A 516 11.74 10.20 11.50
N TYR A 517 10.58 10.47 10.89
CA TYR A 517 9.41 9.60 10.81
C TYR A 517 8.64 9.41 12.12
N HIS A 518 9.01 10.12 13.19
CA HIS A 518 8.33 10.09 14.48
C HIS A 518 6.98 10.83 14.43
N VAL A 519 5.94 10.25 15.02
CA VAL A 519 4.62 10.90 15.16
C VAL A 519 4.67 11.99 16.23
N GLU A 520 4.26 13.20 15.88
CA GLU A 520 4.24 14.33 16.81
C GLU A 520 3.06 14.23 17.79
N PHE A 521 3.36 13.89 19.05
CA PHE A 521 2.41 13.94 20.16
C PHE A 521 2.39 15.31 20.83
N ALA A 522 1.29 15.64 21.51
CA ALA A 522 1.23 16.84 22.31
C ALA A 522 2.30 16.83 23.43
N PRO A 523 2.92 17.98 23.76
CA PRO A 523 4.02 18.04 24.71
C PRO A 523 3.70 17.36 26.05
N GLY A 524 4.62 16.50 26.52
CA GLY A 524 4.50 15.79 27.79
C GLY A 524 3.50 14.62 27.82
N ARG A 525 2.83 14.30 26.70
CA ARG A 525 1.89 13.16 26.63
C ARG A 525 2.59 11.81 26.46
N VAL A 526 3.77 11.79 25.85
CA VAL A 526 4.59 10.59 25.65
C VAL A 526 5.98 10.85 26.25
N ALA A 527 6.50 9.87 27.00
CA ALA A 527 7.76 10.00 27.71
C ALA A 527 8.96 9.95 26.74
N PRO A 528 10.07 10.64 27.04
CA PRO A 528 11.30 10.50 26.27
C PRO A 528 11.72 9.03 26.13
N GLY A 529 12.14 8.63 24.93
CA GLY A 529 12.51 7.24 24.62
C GLY A 529 11.33 6.29 24.37
N SER A 530 10.11 6.82 24.27
CA SER A 530 8.92 6.11 23.79
C SER A 530 8.29 6.89 22.63
N GLY A 531 7.75 6.21 21.64
CA GLY A 531 7.16 6.88 20.48
C GLY A 531 6.54 5.95 19.45
N ILE A 532 6.01 6.56 18.39
CA ILE A 532 5.47 5.86 17.23
C ILE A 532 6.18 6.38 15.98
N TRP A 533 6.60 5.49 15.08
CA TRP A 533 7.19 5.82 13.79
C TRP A 533 6.35 5.26 12.65
N LEU A 534 6.30 5.98 11.54
CA LEU A 534 5.56 5.59 10.33
C LEU A 534 6.52 5.34 9.16
N GLN A 535 6.33 4.24 8.43
CA GLN A 535 7.08 4.00 7.19
C GLN A 535 6.16 3.62 6.03
N GLY A 536 6.40 4.26 4.88
CA GLY A 536 5.71 3.93 3.63
C GLY A 536 4.29 4.49 3.54
N CYS A 537 3.95 5.48 4.35
CA CYS A 537 2.68 6.23 4.31
C CYS A 537 2.86 7.75 4.49
N CYS A 538 4.09 8.24 4.31
CA CYS A 538 4.50 9.63 4.55
C CYS A 538 4.85 10.36 3.25
N GLU A 539 4.34 9.92 2.10
CA GLU A 539 4.67 10.50 0.78
C GLU A 539 4.45 12.02 0.71
N GLY A 540 3.37 12.53 1.31
CA GLY A 540 3.06 13.97 1.32
C GLY A 540 4.08 14.84 2.07
N THR A 541 4.86 14.26 2.98
CA THR A 541 5.91 14.94 3.77
C THR A 541 7.33 14.56 3.33
N HIS A 542 7.56 13.30 2.93
CA HIS A 542 8.88 12.72 2.68
C HIS A 542 9.13 12.38 1.20
N GLY A 543 8.14 12.56 0.34
CA GLY A 543 8.25 12.43 -1.11
C GLY A 543 7.95 11.04 -1.66
N LEU A 544 7.96 10.94 -2.99
CA LEU A 544 7.58 9.72 -3.74
C LEU A 544 8.41 8.49 -3.38
N SER A 545 9.63 8.68 -2.88
CA SER A 545 10.50 7.58 -2.46
C SER A 545 10.04 6.87 -1.20
N ASP A 546 9.19 7.49 -0.37
CA ASP A 546 8.76 6.94 0.91
C ASP A 546 8.08 5.57 0.76
N THR A 547 7.33 5.38 -0.32
CA THR A 547 6.58 4.14 -0.54
C THR A 547 7.36 3.06 -1.29
N LEU A 548 8.62 3.33 -1.62
CA LEU A 548 9.44 2.53 -2.53
C LEU A 548 10.70 1.99 -1.85
N LEU A 549 11.38 1.04 -2.51
CA LEU A 549 12.65 0.47 -2.04
C LEU A 549 13.79 1.51 -2.02
N SER A 550 13.64 2.61 -2.77
CA SER A 550 14.70 3.57 -3.10
C SER A 550 15.50 4.14 -1.94
N VAL A 551 14.86 4.28 -0.78
CA VAL A 551 15.47 4.90 0.40
C VAL A 551 15.48 3.97 1.61
N LEU A 552 15.05 2.71 1.49
CA LEU A 552 14.88 1.82 2.64
C LEU A 552 16.17 1.61 3.43
N ALA A 553 17.29 1.35 2.75
CA ALA A 553 18.58 1.16 3.42
C ALA A 553 18.97 2.36 4.28
N THR A 554 18.88 3.57 3.72
CA THR A 554 19.26 4.82 4.42
C THR A 554 18.24 5.17 5.49
N ARG A 555 16.95 5.19 5.14
CA ARG A 555 15.83 5.49 6.05
C ARG A 555 15.81 4.58 7.27
N SER A 556 16.04 3.28 7.07
CA SER A 556 16.09 2.35 8.20
C SER A 556 17.24 2.66 9.17
N GLY A 557 18.40 3.07 8.66
CA GLY A 557 19.49 3.58 9.50
C GLY A 557 19.11 4.84 10.28
N GLU A 558 18.45 5.81 9.61
CA GLU A 558 17.97 7.05 10.25
C GLU A 558 16.95 6.76 11.36
N ILE A 559 15.97 5.88 11.12
CA ILE A 559 14.98 5.51 12.14
C ILE A 559 15.63 4.75 13.30
N VAL A 560 16.55 3.83 13.02
CA VAL A 560 17.31 3.14 14.09
C VAL A 560 18.09 4.15 14.94
N ALA A 561 18.69 5.16 14.33
CA ALA A 561 19.36 6.24 15.05
C ALA A 561 18.39 7.14 15.84
N SER A 562 17.19 7.42 15.30
CA SER A 562 16.15 8.17 16.01
C SER A 562 15.64 7.41 17.25
N ILE A 563 15.42 6.09 17.14
CA ILE A 563 14.90 5.26 18.23
C ILE A 563 15.96 4.95 19.29
N PHE A 564 17.19 4.59 18.86
CA PHE A 564 18.22 4.02 19.74
C PHE A 564 19.51 4.83 19.83
N GLY A 565 19.67 5.88 19.03
CA GLY A 565 20.82 6.77 19.12
C GLY A 565 20.81 7.51 20.46
N ALA A 566 21.82 7.25 21.30
CA ALA A 566 22.04 8.04 22.50
C ALA A 566 22.23 9.52 22.10
N GLY A 567 21.56 10.43 22.82
CA GLY A 567 21.46 11.84 22.50
C GLY A 567 22.72 12.48 21.90
N GLN A 568 22.72 12.68 20.59
CA GLN A 568 23.28 13.91 20.02
C GLN A 568 22.27 15.01 20.31
N ALA A 569 22.21 15.43 21.57
CA ALA A 569 21.77 16.78 21.85
C ALA A 569 22.68 17.70 21.03
N ALA A 570 22.06 18.60 20.27
CA ALA A 570 22.73 19.66 19.53
C ALA A 570 23.92 20.21 20.32
N SER A 571 25.12 20.09 19.74
CA SER A 571 26.28 20.91 20.10
C SER A 571 26.24 22.22 19.35
#